data_AF-Q22RW8-F1
#
_entry.id   AF-Q22RW8-F1
#
_cell.length_a   1.000
_cell.length_b   1.000
_cell.length_c   1.000
_cell.angle_alpha   90.00
_cell.angle_beta   90.00
_cell.angle_gamma   90.00
#
_symmetry.space_group_name_H-M   'P 1'
#
loop_
_entity.id
_entity.type
_entity.pdbx_description
1 polymer ?
#
loop_
_entity_poly.entity_id
_entity_poly.type
_entity_poly.pdbx_seq_one_letter_code
_entity_poly.pdbx_strand_id
1 'polypeptide(L)'
;MSDIYMKFNEQQMTSNKYFDCFICKDILLKPVTLICGHSFCSHCIKNEVSEVINCSCPICKRFILVSPHEFSINLIMDKIIRTLHQNNQNYIEKERYIKLAEYQAQNQDTLMKKINKGWEKLCFLISIIKKYIPLITSILLALGFYLFNRYRKHMFKVEQNYQKQITKIIQIMKQYGQQGEEDMFQNPQSFSSTQDGKINMYALFFTKIIKYLFTSYIRLTLPV
;
A
#
# COMPACT_ATOMS: atom_id res chain seq x y z
N MET A 1 -54.68 -43.90 35.84
CA MET A 1 -53.27 -43.61 36.16
C MET A 1 -52.37 -43.65 34.91
N SER A 2 -52.64 -44.50 33.91
CA SER A 2 -51.88 -44.57 32.64
C SER A 2 -52.08 -43.39 31.68
N ASP A 3 -53.29 -42.83 31.63
CA ASP A 3 -53.63 -41.83 30.60
C ASP A 3 -53.06 -40.44 30.90
N ILE A 4 -52.76 -40.18 32.17
CA ILE A 4 -52.06 -38.96 32.62
C ILE A 4 -50.57 -39.02 32.20
N TYR A 5 -49.95 -40.20 32.24
CA TYR A 5 -48.55 -40.39 31.81
C TYR A 5 -48.39 -40.30 30.29
N MET A 6 -49.40 -40.69 29.51
CA MET A 6 -49.33 -40.61 28.04
C MET A 6 -49.66 -39.19 27.53
N LYS A 7 -50.59 -38.46 28.15
CA LYS A 7 -50.85 -37.03 27.81
C LYS A 7 -49.69 -36.09 28.15
N PHE A 8 -48.88 -36.42 29.15
CA PHE A 8 -47.64 -35.69 29.44
C PHE A 8 -46.60 -35.84 28.32
N ASN A 9 -46.69 -36.90 27.52
CA ASN A 9 -45.66 -37.27 26.54
C ASN A 9 -45.88 -36.63 25.16
N GLU A 10 -47.11 -36.35 24.74
CA GLU A 10 -47.38 -35.69 23.44
C GLU A 10 -47.23 -34.16 23.49
N GLN A 11 -47.46 -33.53 24.63
CA GLN A 11 -47.37 -32.06 24.76
C GLN A 11 -45.98 -31.54 25.17
N GLN A 12 -45.05 -32.41 25.56
CA GLN A 12 -43.69 -32.01 25.95
C GLN A 12 -42.64 -32.09 24.84
N MET A 13 -42.92 -32.79 23.74
CA MET A 13 -41.93 -33.01 22.67
C MET A 13 -41.76 -31.83 21.70
N THR A 14 -42.53 -30.74 21.83
CA THR A 14 -42.51 -29.63 20.85
C THR A 14 -41.79 -28.37 21.31
N SER A 15 -41.38 -28.24 22.58
CA SER A 15 -40.36 -27.25 22.99
C SER A 15 -39.80 -27.60 24.38
N ASN A 16 -38.78 -28.44 24.45
CA ASN A 16 -38.05 -28.63 25.70
C ASN A 16 -37.17 -27.39 25.95
N LYS A 17 -37.78 -26.33 26.50
CA LYS A 17 -37.13 -25.03 26.81
C LYS A 17 -35.86 -25.17 27.66
N TYR A 18 -35.69 -26.32 28.31
CA TYR A 18 -34.49 -26.70 29.06
C TYR A 18 -33.22 -26.72 28.21
N PHE A 19 -33.32 -26.93 26.90
CA PHE A 19 -32.18 -26.96 25.98
C PHE A 19 -32.12 -25.77 25.03
N ASP A 20 -32.84 -24.68 25.32
CA ASP A 20 -32.78 -23.48 24.49
C ASP A 20 -31.59 -22.61 24.90
N CYS A 21 -30.87 -22.13 23.89
CA CYS A 21 -29.79 -21.16 24.09
C CYS A 21 -30.37 -19.80 24.48
N PHE A 22 -29.86 -19.18 25.54
CA PHE A 22 -30.34 -17.86 25.95
C PHE A 22 -29.97 -16.73 24.96
N ILE A 23 -28.99 -16.94 24.08
CA ILE A 23 -28.57 -15.93 23.09
C ILE A 23 -29.47 -16.02 21.85
N CYS A 24 -29.48 -17.15 21.16
CA CYS A 24 -30.27 -17.31 19.92
C CYS A 24 -31.72 -17.77 20.13
N LYS A 25 -32.13 -18.02 21.38
CA LYS A 25 -33.51 -18.39 21.79
C LYS A 25 -34.05 -19.64 21.07
N ASP A 26 -33.15 -20.58 20.80
CA ASP A 26 -33.43 -21.80 20.05
C ASP A 26 -32.50 -22.93 20.52
N ILE A 27 -32.78 -24.17 20.14
CA ILE A 27 -32.14 -25.39 20.66
C ILE A 27 -30.61 -25.28 20.60
N LEU A 28 -29.95 -25.63 21.69
CA LEU A 28 -28.50 -25.63 21.85
C LEU A 28 -27.83 -26.51 20.79
N LEU A 29 -26.87 -25.95 20.06
CA LEU A 29 -25.98 -26.69 19.17
C LEU A 29 -24.55 -26.66 19.71
N LYS A 30 -23.93 -27.83 19.84
CA LYS A 30 -22.59 -27.98 20.41
C LYS A 30 -22.50 -27.18 21.73
N PRO A 31 -23.32 -27.49 22.74
CA PRO A 31 -23.45 -26.69 23.96
C PRO A 31 -22.11 -26.52 24.67
N VAL A 32 -21.83 -25.30 25.12
CA VAL A 32 -20.70 -24.96 26.00
C VAL A 32 -21.29 -24.55 27.35
N THR A 33 -20.87 -25.22 28.41
CA THR A 33 -21.28 -24.89 29.78
C THR A 33 -20.17 -24.10 30.46
N LEU A 34 -20.48 -22.86 30.86
CA LEU A 34 -19.54 -22.02 31.60
C LEU A 34 -19.42 -22.50 33.06
N ILE A 35 -18.35 -22.08 33.75
CA ILE A 35 -18.13 -22.38 35.17
C ILE A 35 -19.28 -21.91 36.09
N CYS A 36 -20.07 -20.93 35.66
CA CYS A 36 -21.25 -20.48 36.36
C CYS A 36 -22.48 -21.39 36.18
N GLY A 37 -22.37 -22.46 35.39
CA GLY A 37 -23.42 -23.44 35.11
C GLY A 37 -24.34 -23.11 33.94
N HIS A 38 -24.19 -21.94 33.30
CA HIS A 38 -25.01 -21.55 32.15
C HIS A 38 -24.47 -22.13 30.85
N SER A 39 -25.36 -22.67 30.02
CA SER A 39 -25.03 -23.30 28.74
C SER A 39 -25.52 -22.48 27.54
N PHE A 40 -24.70 -22.43 26.49
CA PHE A 40 -24.96 -21.68 25.25
C PHE A 40 -24.51 -22.49 24.03
N CYS A 41 -25.01 -22.16 22.84
CA CYS A 41 -24.41 -22.71 21.61
C CYS A 41 -22.95 -22.26 21.53
N SER A 42 -22.05 -23.16 21.11
CA SER A 42 -20.62 -22.85 20.98
C SER A 42 -20.36 -21.59 20.16
N HIS A 43 -21.02 -21.43 19.01
CA HIS A 43 -20.88 -20.24 18.17
C HIS A 43 -21.44 -18.97 18.85
N CYS A 44 -22.60 -19.06 19.51
CA CYS A 44 -23.23 -17.90 20.15
C CYS A 44 -22.35 -17.30 21.25
N ILE A 45 -21.84 -18.14 22.16
CA ILE A 45 -21.00 -17.64 23.26
C ILE A 45 -19.63 -17.18 22.77
N LYS A 46 -19.08 -17.79 21.72
CA LYS A 46 -17.81 -17.35 21.13
C LYS A 46 -17.94 -15.97 20.51
N ASN A 47 -18.99 -15.72 19.73
CA ASN A 47 -19.20 -14.41 19.09
C ASN A 47 -19.45 -13.32 20.14
N GLU A 48 -20.37 -13.57 21.08
CA GLU A 48 -20.74 -12.61 22.12
C GLU A 48 -19.54 -12.17 22.96
N VAL A 49 -18.65 -13.11 23.30
CA VAL A 49 -17.47 -12.83 24.13
C VAL A 49 -16.30 -12.30 23.30
N SER A 50 -16.25 -12.57 22.00
CA SER A 50 -15.21 -12.03 21.10
C SER A 50 -15.42 -10.55 20.74
N GLU A 51 -16.67 -10.08 20.77
CA GLU A 51 -17.01 -8.69 20.44
C GLU A 51 -16.93 -7.73 21.65
N VAL A 52 -16.93 -8.27 22.88
CA VAL A 52 -17.04 -7.48 24.11
C VAL A 52 -15.73 -7.46 24.90
N ILE A 53 -15.27 -6.27 25.29
CA ILE A 53 -14.02 -6.03 26.06
C ILE A 53 -14.00 -6.78 27.41
N ASN A 54 -15.18 -7.14 27.94
CA ASN A 54 -15.35 -7.83 29.21
C ASN A 54 -15.96 -9.23 29.02
N CYS A 55 -15.12 -10.28 29.10
CA CYS A 55 -15.55 -11.67 29.03
C CYS A 55 -16.40 -12.07 30.23
N SER A 56 -17.72 -11.96 30.13
CA SER A 56 -18.66 -12.28 31.20
C SER A 56 -19.83 -13.13 30.69
N CYS A 57 -20.41 -13.95 31.57
CA CYS A 57 -21.59 -14.74 31.25
C CYS A 57 -22.76 -13.82 30.85
N PRO A 58 -23.39 -14.00 29.68
CA PRO A 58 -24.49 -13.13 29.23
C PRO A 58 -25.69 -13.10 30.18
N ILE A 59 -25.90 -14.17 30.95
CA ILE A 59 -27.02 -14.33 31.90
C ILE A 59 -26.70 -13.72 33.26
N CYS A 60 -25.69 -14.24 33.96
CA CYS A 60 -25.41 -13.87 35.35
C CYS A 60 -24.26 -12.87 35.54
N LYS A 61 -23.63 -12.44 34.44
CA LYS A 61 -22.52 -11.48 34.41
C LYS A 61 -21.27 -11.90 35.18
N ARG A 62 -21.17 -13.15 35.65
CA ARG A 62 -19.93 -13.70 36.24
C ARG A 62 -18.82 -13.74 35.18
N PHE A 63 -17.61 -13.35 35.56
CA PHE A 63 -16.44 -13.37 34.69
C PHE A 63 -16.13 -14.77 34.16
N ILE A 64 -15.74 -14.82 32.90
CA ILE A 64 -15.27 -16.02 32.22
C ILE A 64 -13.75 -15.97 32.25
N LEU A 65 -13.13 -16.94 32.91
CA LEU A 65 -11.68 -16.98 33.16
C LEU A 65 -10.86 -17.64 32.03
N VAL A 66 -11.52 -18.08 30.96
CA VAL A 66 -10.90 -18.82 29.85
C VAL A 66 -11.16 -18.10 28.53
N SER A 67 -10.24 -18.26 27.58
CA SER A 67 -10.38 -17.65 26.26
C SER A 67 -11.57 -18.26 25.50
N PRO A 68 -12.32 -17.49 24.67
CA PRO A 68 -13.39 -18.03 23.84
C PRO A 68 -12.95 -19.18 22.92
N HIS A 69 -11.68 -19.19 22.50
CA HIS A 69 -11.11 -20.26 21.68
C HIS A 69 -10.93 -21.58 22.45
N GLU A 70 -10.88 -21.53 23.78
CA GLU A 70 -10.65 -22.68 24.66
C GLU A 70 -11.96 -23.31 25.17
N PHE A 71 -13.12 -22.74 24.81
CA PHE A 71 -14.41 -23.30 25.19
C PHE A 71 -14.59 -24.74 24.66
N SER A 72 -14.76 -25.67 25.59
CA SER A 72 -15.05 -27.08 25.33
C SER A 72 -16.54 -27.35 25.21
N ILE A 73 -16.91 -28.21 24.26
CA ILE A 73 -18.28 -28.69 24.10
C ILE A 73 -18.60 -29.65 25.25
N ASN A 74 -19.76 -29.47 25.89
CA ASN A 74 -20.34 -30.42 26.82
C ASN A 74 -20.88 -31.61 26.03
N LEU A 75 -20.04 -32.63 25.83
CA LEU A 75 -20.34 -33.80 24.99
C LEU A 75 -21.57 -34.59 25.46
N ILE A 76 -21.80 -34.66 26.77
CA ILE A 76 -22.96 -35.38 27.33
C ILE A 76 -24.25 -34.64 26.95
N MET A 77 -24.28 -33.33 27.18
CA MET A 77 -25.44 -32.50 26.83
C MET A 77 -25.68 -32.50 25.31
N ASP A 78 -24.61 -32.40 24.50
CA ASP A 78 -24.70 -32.48 23.04
C ASP A 78 -25.32 -33.82 22.59
N LYS A 79 -24.87 -34.94 23.16
CA LYS A 79 -25.42 -36.26 22.83
C LYS A 79 -26.88 -36.39 23.22
N ILE A 80 -27.28 -35.91 24.40
CA ILE A 80 -28.67 -35.94 24.86
C ILE A 80 -29.56 -35.12 23.91
N ILE A 81 -29.17 -33.88 23.61
CA ILE A 81 -29.93 -33.00 22.71
C ILE A 81 -30.10 -33.64 21.33
N ARG A 82 -29.01 -34.18 20.76
CA ARG A 82 -29.05 -34.88 19.48
C ARG A 82 -30.02 -36.05 19.48
N THR A 83 -30.00 -36.88 20.52
CA THR A 83 -30.90 -38.03 20.63
C THR A 83 -32.37 -37.58 20.77
N LEU A 84 -32.65 -36.55 21.57
CA LEU A 84 -34.00 -36.04 21.77
C LEU A 84 -34.55 -35.34 20.52
N HIS A 85 -33.70 -34.67 19.75
CA HIS A 85 -34.09 -33.86 18.59
C HIS A 85 -33.70 -34.48 17.24
N GLN A 86 -33.36 -35.76 17.20
CA GLN A 86 -32.90 -36.45 15.98
C GLN A 86 -33.90 -36.41 14.81
N ASN A 87 -35.20 -36.31 15.11
CA ASN A 87 -36.27 -36.23 14.11
C ASN A 87 -36.84 -34.81 13.96
N ASN A 88 -36.32 -33.84 14.70
CA ASN A 88 -36.79 -32.46 14.68
C ASN A 88 -36.17 -31.73 13.46
N GLN A 89 -36.99 -31.42 12.46
CA GLN A 89 -36.53 -30.79 11.21
C GLN A 89 -35.81 -29.46 11.45
N ASN A 90 -36.31 -28.62 12.36
CA ASN A 90 -35.70 -27.33 12.67
C ASN A 90 -34.30 -27.51 13.26
N TYR A 91 -34.12 -28.48 14.15
CA TYR A 91 -32.80 -28.81 14.72
C TYR A 91 -31.82 -29.29 13.64
N ILE A 92 -32.27 -30.20 12.77
CA ILE A 92 -31.45 -30.76 11.68
C ILE A 92 -31.03 -29.65 10.70
N GLU A 93 -31.96 -28.78 10.31
CA GLU A 93 -31.70 -27.67 9.40
C GLU A 93 -30.71 -26.67 10.01
N LYS A 94 -30.92 -26.29 11.28
CA LYS A 94 -30.01 -25.41 12.00
C LYS A 94 -28.60 -26.00 12.07
N GLU A 95 -28.47 -27.30 12.36
CA GLU A 95 -27.17 -27.96 12.37
C GLU A 95 -26.50 -27.93 10.99
N ARG A 96 -27.24 -28.17 9.91
CA ARG A 96 -26.72 -28.08 8.54
C ARG A 96 -26.22 -26.68 8.22
N TYR A 97 -27.01 -25.65 8.55
CA TYR A 97 -26.64 -24.26 8.33
C TYR A 97 -25.34 -23.90 9.04
N ILE A 98 -25.22 -24.23 10.33
CA ILE A 98 -24.00 -23.96 11.10
C ILE A 98 -22.79 -24.71 10.53
N LYS A 99 -22.97 -25.98 10.11
CA LYS A 99 -21.89 -26.76 9.49
C LYS A 99 -21.42 -26.15 8.16
N LEU A 100 -22.34 -25.63 7.36
CA LEU A 100 -22.01 -24.92 6.11
C LEU A 100 -21.25 -23.61 6.40
N ALA A 101 -21.68 -22.84 7.39
CA ALA A 101 -21.00 -21.62 7.81
C ALA A 101 -19.57 -21.91 8.33
N GLU A 102 -19.40 -22.95 9.14
CA GLU A 102 -18.07 -23.41 9.62
C GLU A 102 -17.15 -23.79 8.46
N TYR A 103 -17.67 -24.53 7.47
CA TYR A 103 -16.92 -24.91 6.27
C TYR A 103 -16.50 -23.69 5.43
N GLN A 104 -17.40 -22.73 5.26
CA GLN A 104 -17.11 -21.48 4.54
C GLN A 104 -16.03 -20.66 5.25
N ALA A 105 -16.12 -20.51 6.58
CA ALA A 105 -15.12 -19.81 7.38
C ALA A 105 -13.73 -20.47 7.26
N GLN A 106 -13.66 -21.80 7.33
CA GLN A 106 -12.40 -22.54 7.18
C GLN A 106 -11.77 -22.35 5.78
N ASN A 107 -12.60 -22.31 4.74
CA ASN A 107 -12.13 -22.05 3.37
C ASN A 107 -11.65 -20.60 3.18
N GLN A 108 -12.33 -19.63 3.78
CA GLN A 108 -11.89 -18.23 3.77
C GLN A 108 -10.55 -18.07 4.51
N ASP A 109 -10.38 -18.70 5.69
CA ASP A 109 -9.12 -18.69 6.44
C ASP A 109 -7.96 -19.30 5.64
N THR A 110 -8.20 -20.40 4.92
CA THR A 110 -7.16 -21.02 4.08
C THR A 110 -6.80 -20.14 2.88
N LEU A 111 -7.77 -19.44 2.29
CA LEU A 111 -7.51 -18.45 1.25
C LEU A 111 -6.69 -17.28 1.78
N MET A 112 -7.08 -16.70 2.92
CA MET A 112 -6.38 -15.59 3.57
C MET A 112 -4.94 -15.97 3.94
N LYS A 113 -4.71 -17.19 4.43
CA LYS A 113 -3.34 -17.70 4.68
C LYS A 113 -2.48 -17.76 3.43
N LYS A 114 -3.03 -18.19 2.28
CA LYS A 114 -2.31 -18.20 0.99
C LYS A 114 -1.98 -16.79 0.52
N ILE A 115 -2.94 -15.88 0.61
CA ILE A 115 -2.76 -14.47 0.26
C ILE A 115 -1.67 -13.86 1.14
N ASN A 116 -1.73 -14.04 2.45
CA ASN A 116 -0.75 -13.47 3.38
C ASN A 116 0.68 -13.97 3.10
N LYS A 117 0.84 -15.27 2.81
CA LYS A 117 2.14 -15.84 2.40
C LYS A 117 2.68 -15.22 1.09
N GLY A 118 1.79 -14.85 0.18
CA GLY A 118 2.16 -14.10 -1.04
C GLY A 118 2.62 -12.68 -0.72
N TRP A 119 1.89 -11.98 0.15
CA TRP A 119 2.25 -10.64 0.61
C TRP A 119 3.57 -10.59 1.36
N GLU A 120 3.85 -11.58 2.22
CA GLU A 120 5.14 -11.67 2.93
C GLU A 120 6.33 -11.74 1.96
N LYS A 121 6.20 -12.54 0.88
CA LYS A 121 7.23 -12.61 -0.17
C LYS A 121 7.38 -11.29 -0.91
N LEU A 122 6.28 -10.61 -1.22
CA LEU A 122 6.30 -9.31 -1.88
C LEU A 122 6.96 -8.24 -1.00
N CYS A 123 6.60 -8.19 0.28
CA CYS A 123 7.21 -7.30 1.27
C CYS A 123 8.72 -7.57 1.40
N PHE A 124 9.14 -8.84 1.37
CA PHE A 124 10.55 -9.21 1.38
C PHE A 124 11.31 -8.67 0.15
N LEU A 125 10.75 -8.82 -1.06
CA LEU A 125 11.34 -8.26 -2.29
C LEU A 125 11.42 -6.73 -2.23
N ILE A 126 10.37 -6.06 -1.76
CA ILE A 126 10.36 -4.61 -1.57
C ILE A 126 11.45 -4.19 -0.57
N SER A 127 11.66 -4.96 0.50
CA SER A 127 12.72 -4.71 1.48
C SER A 127 14.12 -4.80 0.86
N ILE A 128 14.36 -5.80 0.00
CA ILE A 128 15.62 -5.92 -0.75
C ILE A 128 15.81 -4.71 -1.66
N ILE A 129 14.80 -4.33 -2.45
CA ILE A 129 14.89 -3.19 -3.36
C ILE A 129 15.21 -1.90 -2.59
N LYS A 130 14.51 -1.64 -1.48
CA LYS A 130 14.76 -0.47 -0.61
C LYS A 130 16.20 -0.42 -0.08
N LYS A 131 16.82 -1.58 0.17
CA LYS A 131 18.23 -1.66 0.61
C LYS A 131 19.22 -1.18 -0.46
N TYR A 132 18.95 -1.49 -1.73
CA TYR A 132 19.88 -1.20 -2.83
C TYR A 132 19.61 0.13 -3.55
N ILE A 133 18.40 0.69 -3.45
CA ILE A 133 18.06 2.03 -3.97
C ILE A 133 19.10 3.11 -3.59
N PRO A 134 19.50 3.30 -2.32
CA PRO A 134 20.44 4.37 -1.96
C PRO A 134 21.81 4.22 -2.63
N LEU A 135 22.29 2.97 -2.78
CA LEU A 135 23.55 2.68 -3.46
C LEU A 135 23.48 3.00 -4.96
N ILE A 136 22.38 2.63 -5.62
CA ILE A 136 22.17 2.92 -7.04
C ILE A 136 22.08 4.44 -7.25
N THR A 137 21.33 5.14 -6.39
CA THR A 137 21.19 6.60 -6.48
C THR A 137 22.51 7.33 -6.27
N SER A 138 23.36 6.87 -5.35
CA SER A 138 24.66 7.51 -5.09
C SER A 138 25.62 7.32 -6.27
N ILE A 139 25.64 6.14 -6.90
CA ILE A 139 26.42 5.86 -8.10
C ILE A 139 25.98 6.76 -9.26
N LEU A 140 24.66 6.88 -9.49
CA LEU A 140 24.12 7.73 -10.55
C LEU A 140 24.45 9.20 -10.33
N LEU A 141 24.35 9.70 -9.09
CA LEU A 141 24.72 11.08 -8.74
C LEU A 141 26.21 11.33 -8.95
N ALA A 142 27.07 10.38 -8.56
CA ALA A 142 28.52 10.49 -8.75
C ALA A 142 28.90 10.52 -10.25
N LEU A 143 28.30 9.64 -11.06
CA LEU A 143 28.46 9.65 -12.52
C LEU A 143 27.98 10.97 -13.14
N GLY A 144 26.80 11.45 -12.71
CA GLY A 144 26.26 12.74 -13.14
C GLY A 144 27.21 13.89 -12.82
N PHE A 145 27.75 13.94 -11.59
CA PHE A 145 28.71 14.96 -11.16
C PHE A 145 30.02 14.90 -11.95
N TYR A 146 30.54 13.69 -12.21
CA TYR A 146 31.74 13.50 -13.02
C TYR A 146 31.54 14.00 -14.46
N LEU A 147 30.44 13.62 -15.11
CA LEU A 147 30.11 14.08 -16.45
C LEU A 147 29.90 15.59 -16.50
N PHE A 148 29.19 16.15 -15.51
CA PHE A 148 28.99 17.58 -15.39
C PHE A 148 30.31 18.33 -15.25
N ASN A 149 31.22 17.86 -14.40
CA ASN A 149 32.54 18.47 -14.25
C ASN A 149 33.39 18.33 -15.51
N ARG A 150 33.32 17.19 -16.20
CA ARG A 150 33.98 17.00 -17.49
C ARG A 150 33.47 17.99 -18.53
N TYR A 151 32.15 18.14 -18.62
CA TYR A 151 31.50 19.10 -19.51
C TYR A 151 31.89 20.54 -19.15
N ARG A 152 31.82 20.91 -17.86
CA ARG A 152 32.20 22.24 -17.36
C ARG A 152 33.66 22.59 -17.70
N LYS A 153 34.60 21.65 -17.50
CA LYS A 153 36.02 21.84 -17.83
C LYS A 153 36.24 22.01 -19.34
N HIS A 154 35.51 21.26 -20.16
CA HIS A 154 35.55 21.43 -21.61
C HIS A 154 35.00 22.80 -22.04
N MET A 155 33.84 23.19 -21.50
CA MET A 155 33.22 24.48 -21.77
C MET A 155 34.11 25.67 -21.39
N PHE A 156 34.79 25.61 -20.24
CA PHE A 156 35.71 26.68 -19.82
C PHE A 156 36.90 26.86 -20.77
N LYS A 157 37.44 25.76 -21.34
CA LYS A 157 38.51 25.84 -22.36
C LYS A 157 38.01 26.49 -23.64
N VAL A 158 36.81 26.14 -24.06
CA VAL A 158 36.15 26.73 -25.24
C VAL A 158 35.95 28.23 -25.01
N GLU A 159 35.45 28.62 -23.84
CA GLU A 159 35.26 30.02 -23.45
C GLU A 159 36.57 30.82 -23.46
N GLN A 160 37.65 30.28 -22.90
CA GLN A 160 38.97 30.93 -22.95
C GLN A 160 39.47 31.13 -24.39
N ASN A 161 39.24 30.16 -25.27
CA ASN A 161 39.60 30.29 -26.68
C ASN A 161 38.80 31.41 -27.37
N TYR A 162 37.49 31.50 -27.10
CA TYR A 162 36.66 32.60 -27.61
C TYR A 162 37.11 33.96 -27.08
N GLN A 163 37.37 34.08 -25.77
CA GLN A 163 37.88 35.32 -25.17
C GLN A 163 39.20 35.77 -25.81
N LYS A 164 40.13 34.85 -26.03
CA LYS A 164 41.39 35.15 -26.74
C LYS A 164 41.15 35.67 -28.15
N GLN A 165 40.19 35.11 -28.88
CA GLN A 165 39.86 35.60 -30.22
C GLN A 165 39.22 36.99 -30.20
N ILE A 166 38.27 37.23 -29.29
CA ILE A 166 37.61 38.54 -29.14
C ILE A 166 38.64 39.62 -28.80
N THR A 167 39.56 39.35 -27.86
CA THR A 167 40.60 40.32 -27.48
C THR A 167 41.51 40.68 -28.66
N LYS A 168 41.87 39.71 -29.51
CA LYS A 168 42.64 39.98 -30.73
C LYS A 168 41.87 40.89 -31.70
N ILE A 169 40.58 40.64 -31.90
CA ILE A 169 39.74 41.48 -32.77
C ILE A 169 39.64 42.91 -32.22
N ILE A 170 39.43 43.08 -30.91
CA ILE A 170 39.39 44.41 -30.27
C ILE A 170 40.73 45.14 -30.45
N GLN A 171 41.86 44.44 -30.32
CA GLN A 171 43.18 45.03 -30.50
C GLN A 171 43.42 45.50 -31.94
N ILE A 172 42.99 44.71 -32.92
CA ILE A 172 43.01 45.10 -34.34
C ILE A 172 42.13 46.33 -34.55
N MET A 173 40.89 46.34 -34.05
CA MET A 173 39.99 47.50 -34.17
C MET A 173 40.56 48.77 -33.53
N LYS A 174 41.27 48.65 -32.39
CA LYS A 174 41.96 49.79 -31.75
C LYS A 174 43.13 50.31 -32.58
N GLN A 175 43.89 49.42 -33.23
CA GLN A 175 44.98 49.84 -34.13
C GLN A 175 44.43 50.63 -35.33
N TYR A 176 43.32 50.18 -35.93
CA TYR A 176 42.64 50.93 -36.99
C TYR A 176 42.01 52.25 -36.49
N GLY A 177 41.49 52.29 -35.27
CA GLY A 177 40.93 53.51 -34.67
C GLY A 177 41.96 54.56 -34.25
N GLN A 178 43.24 54.21 -34.10
CA GLN A 178 44.33 55.16 -33.82
C GLN A 178 45.01 55.69 -35.09
N GLN A 179 44.72 55.10 -36.26
CA GLN A 179 45.25 55.52 -37.57
C GLN A 179 44.24 56.34 -38.40
N GLY A 180 43.19 56.88 -37.78
CA GLY A 180 42.10 57.55 -38.49
C GLY A 180 41.63 58.85 -37.85
N GLU A 181 42.51 59.85 -37.75
CA GLU A 181 42.10 61.27 -37.74
C GLU A 181 42.79 62.12 -38.83
N GLU A 182 43.73 61.56 -39.60
CA GLU A 182 44.26 62.17 -40.82
C GLU A 182 44.27 61.12 -41.94
N ASP A 183 43.17 61.07 -42.70
CA ASP A 183 43.16 60.95 -44.17
C ASP A 183 41.78 60.47 -44.65
N MET A 184 40.97 61.45 -45.05
CA MET A 184 39.78 61.27 -45.87
C MET A 184 40.21 61.21 -47.34
N PHE A 185 39.60 60.30 -48.11
CA PHE A 185 39.60 60.28 -49.57
C PHE A 185 40.96 60.07 -50.27
N GLN A 186 41.23 58.84 -50.71
CA GLN A 186 41.56 58.57 -52.11
C GLN A 186 41.54 57.07 -52.45
N ASN A 187 40.78 56.77 -53.50
CA ASN A 187 40.85 55.59 -54.37
C ASN A 187 39.98 54.34 -54.01
N PRO A 188 38.91 54.05 -54.78
CA PRO A 188 37.99 52.93 -54.53
C PRO A 188 38.47 51.59 -55.11
N GLN A 189 39.77 51.30 -55.08
CA GLN A 189 40.33 50.07 -55.66
C GLN A 189 41.28 49.35 -54.70
N SER A 190 40.69 48.59 -53.78
CA SER A 190 41.16 47.28 -53.28
C SER A 190 40.33 46.81 -52.08
N PHE A 191 39.00 46.71 -52.23
CA PHE A 191 38.21 45.84 -51.36
C PHE A 191 38.19 44.43 -51.96
N SER A 192 39.28 43.70 -51.75
CA SER A 192 39.31 42.25 -51.96
C SER A 192 40.17 41.61 -50.88
N SER A 193 39.65 41.63 -49.66
CA SER A 193 39.54 40.42 -48.82
C SER A 193 39.05 40.78 -47.43
N THR A 194 38.18 39.92 -46.92
CA THR A 194 37.69 39.85 -45.53
C THR A 194 36.57 40.80 -45.13
N GLN A 195 35.39 40.65 -45.74
CA GLN A 195 34.13 40.79 -45.00
C GLN A 195 32.99 40.18 -45.80
N ASP A 196 32.56 38.99 -45.38
CA ASP A 196 31.17 38.60 -45.50
C ASP A 196 30.75 37.95 -44.19
N GLY A 197 29.89 38.66 -43.47
CA GLY A 197 29.36 38.25 -42.18
C GLY A 197 28.59 36.96 -42.32
N LYS A 198 29.14 35.87 -41.79
CA LYS A 198 28.26 34.84 -41.23
C LYS A 198 28.03 35.22 -39.78
N ILE A 199 26.96 35.97 -39.53
CA ILE A 199 26.27 35.90 -38.23
C ILE A 199 26.20 34.41 -37.93
N ASN A 200 26.90 33.98 -36.89
CA ASN A 200 26.92 32.58 -36.54
C ASN A 200 25.54 32.27 -35.97
N MET A 201 24.60 31.96 -36.87
CA MET A 201 23.22 31.55 -36.58
C MET A 201 23.21 30.49 -35.49
N TYR A 202 24.18 29.59 -35.48
CA TYR A 202 24.34 28.59 -34.43
C TYR A 202 24.57 29.22 -33.05
N ALA A 203 25.35 30.31 -32.92
CA ALA A 203 25.57 30.98 -31.64
C ALA A 203 24.31 31.70 -31.11
N LEU A 204 23.49 32.25 -32.01
CA LEU A 204 22.24 32.96 -31.68
C LEU A 204 21.09 31.98 -31.37
N PHE A 205 21.05 30.83 -32.06
CA PHE A 205 20.15 29.72 -31.74
C PHE A 205 20.56 29.03 -30.43
N PHE A 206 21.84 28.79 -30.20
CA PHE A 206 22.33 28.09 -29.02
C PHE A 206 22.11 28.90 -27.74
N THR A 207 22.33 30.21 -27.78
CA THR A 207 22.04 31.10 -26.64
C THR A 207 20.55 31.21 -26.34
N LYS A 208 19.68 31.22 -27.36
CA LYS A 208 18.22 31.18 -27.16
C LYS A 208 17.73 29.83 -26.61
N ILE A 209 18.26 28.71 -27.12
CA ILE A 209 17.87 27.35 -26.68
C ILE A 209 18.32 27.10 -25.24
N ILE A 210 19.56 27.47 -24.89
CA ILE A 210 20.04 27.32 -23.50
C ILE A 210 19.22 28.19 -22.55
N LYS A 211 18.93 29.45 -22.92
CA LYS A 211 18.10 30.34 -22.10
C LYS A 211 16.69 29.77 -21.91
N TYR A 212 16.09 29.22 -22.97
CA TYR A 212 14.77 28.58 -22.93
C TYR A 212 14.74 27.32 -22.04
N LEU A 213 15.72 26.43 -22.17
CA LEU A 213 15.83 25.21 -21.38
C LEU A 213 16.04 25.53 -19.89
N PHE A 214 16.85 26.53 -19.56
CA PHE A 214 17.05 26.97 -18.18
C PHE A 214 15.77 27.59 -17.59
N THR A 215 15.07 28.45 -18.32
CA THR A 215 13.82 29.07 -17.83
C THR A 215 12.69 28.05 -17.66
N SER A 216 12.58 27.04 -18.52
CA SER A 216 11.58 25.98 -18.40
C SER A 216 11.91 25.00 -17.28
N TYR A 217 13.19 24.66 -17.07
CA TYR A 217 13.61 23.77 -15.98
C TYR A 217 13.37 24.40 -14.59
N ILE A 218 13.63 25.70 -14.43
CA ILE A 218 13.36 26.43 -13.18
C ILE A 218 11.85 26.52 -12.90
N ARG A 219 11.02 26.74 -13.92
CA ARG A 219 9.55 26.78 -13.76
C ARG A 219 8.92 25.44 -13.35
N LEU A 220 9.55 24.32 -13.70
CA LEU A 220 9.02 22.97 -13.43
C LEU A 220 9.49 22.37 -12.10
N THR A 221 10.47 22.97 -11.43
CA THR A 221 11.11 22.41 -10.22
C THR A 221 10.85 23.21 -8.95
N LEU A 222 10.22 24.38 -9.05
CA LEU A 222 9.73 25.17 -7.90
C LEU A 222 8.25 24.82 -7.65
N PRO A 223 7.89 24.27 -6.47
CA PRO A 223 6.49 24.12 -6.10
C PRO A 223 5.89 25.51 -5.85
N VAL A 224 4.70 25.76 -6.40
CA VAL A 224 3.87 26.92 -6.02
C VAL A 224 3.28 26.68 -4.64
#